data_AF-F8PGU0-F1
#
_entry.id   AF-F8PGU0-F1
#
_cell.length_a   1.000
_cell.length_b   1.000
_cell.length_c   1.000
_cell.angle_alpha   90.00
_cell.angle_beta   90.00
_cell.angle_gamma   90.00
#
_symmetry.space_group_name_H-M   'P 1'
#
loop_
_entity.id
_entity.type
_entity.pdbx_description
1 polymer ?
#
loop_
_entity_poly.entity_id
_entity_poly.type
_entity_poly.pdbx_seq_one_letter_code
_entity_poly.pdbx_strand_id
1 'polypeptide(L)'
;IVHPTSALLDSGANGIFVDQVWAEQIGLPLVKLDISIPVYNVDGTLNAGGCITHKCSFVVEYQGHRERVTAEATQLGKIYLILG
;
A
#
# COMPACT_ATOMS: atom_id res chain seq x y z
N ILE A 1 -13.03 7.77 -10.70
CA ILE A 1 -13.69 8.07 -9.40
C ILE A 1 -12.57 8.42 -8.42
N VAL A 2 -12.78 9.41 -7.55
CA VAL A 2 -11.80 9.82 -6.53
C VAL A 2 -12.23 9.21 -5.20
N HIS A 3 -11.29 8.58 -4.49
CA HIS A 3 -11.52 7.97 -3.18
C HIS A 3 -10.74 8.75 -2.10
N PRO A 4 -11.36 9.69 -1.38
CA PRO A 4 -10.68 10.43 -0.33
C PRO A 4 -10.33 9.50 0.83
N THR A 5 -9.10 9.59 1.33
CA THR A 5 -8.62 8.85 2.50
C THR A 5 -7.56 9.64 3.24
N SER A 6 -7.33 9.31 4.51
CA SER A 6 -6.11 9.68 5.21
C SER A 6 -4.98 8.72 4.82
N ALA A 7 -3.75 9.24 4.76
CA ALA A 7 -2.54 8.47 4.56
C ALA A 7 -1.54 8.80 5.68
N LEU A 8 -0.71 7.82 6.05
CA LEU A 8 0.44 8.05 6.91
C LEU A 8 1.63 8.46 6.02
N LEU A 9 2.24 9.60 6.30
CA LEU A 9 3.51 9.99 5.69
C LEU A 9 4.64 9.44 6.59
N ASP A 10 5.47 8.55 6.05
CA ASP A 10 6.47 7.82 6.81
C ASP A 10 7.80 7.76 6.07
N SER A 11 8.69 8.71 6.34
CA SER A 11 10.02 8.73 5.72
C SER A 11 10.94 7.57 6.15
N GLY A 12 10.50 6.71 7.08
CA GLY A 12 11.16 5.46 7.42
C GLY A 12 10.75 4.28 6.54
N ALA A 13 9.71 4.42 5.73
CA ALA A 13 9.22 3.39 4.82
C ALA A 13 9.98 3.42 3.49
N ASN A 14 10.53 2.29 3.06
CA ASN A 14 11.26 2.17 1.79
C ASN A 14 10.37 2.20 0.53
N GLY A 15 9.05 2.32 0.70
CA GLY A 15 8.09 2.23 -0.38
C GLY A 15 6.71 2.73 0.02
N ILE A 16 5.79 2.63 -0.93
CA ILE A 16 4.39 3.02 -0.73
C ILE A 16 3.59 1.74 -0.50
N PHE A 17 2.75 1.74 0.53
CA PHE A 17 1.95 0.58 0.90
C PHE A 17 0.47 0.93 0.89
N VAL A 18 -0.36 0.03 0.39
CA VAL A 18 -1.81 0.17 0.40
C VAL A 18 -2.44 -1.01 1.13
N ASP A 19 -3.52 -0.74 1.85
CA ASP A 19 -4.31 -1.82 2.45
C ASP A 19 -5.01 -2.61 1.34
N GLN A 20 -4.74 -3.91 1.25
CA GLN A 20 -5.26 -4.74 0.17
C GLN A 20 -6.79 -4.82 0.21
N VAL A 21 -7.39 -4.98 1.40
CA VAL A 21 -8.84 -5.12 1.54
C VAL A 21 -9.53 -3.83 1.10
N TRP A 22 -8.98 -2.68 1.51
CA TRP A 22 -9.49 -1.39 1.05
C TRP A 22 -9.32 -1.22 -0.47
N ALA A 23 -8.16 -1.57 -1.03
CA ALA A 23 -7.90 -1.49 -2.47
C ALA A 23 -8.91 -2.32 -3.28
N GLU A 24 -9.26 -3.52 -2.82
CA GLU A 24 -10.30 -4.35 -3.41
C GLU A 24 -11.69 -3.69 -3.32
N GLN A 25 -12.04 -3.13 -2.16
CA GLN A 25 -13.34 -2.46 -1.93
C GLN A 25 -13.55 -1.26 -2.85
N ILE A 26 -12.50 -0.48 -3.12
CA ILE A 26 -12.57 0.69 -4.02
C ILE A 26 -12.30 0.34 -5.49
N GLY A 27 -12.03 -0.93 -5.79
CA GLY A 27 -11.83 -1.42 -7.16
C GLY A 27 -10.50 -1.01 -7.79
N LEU A 28 -9.44 -0.84 -6.99
CA LEU A 28 -8.09 -0.67 -7.54
C LEU A 28 -7.61 -1.96 -8.21
N PRO A 29 -6.95 -1.89 -9.39
CA PRO A 29 -6.43 -3.06 -10.05
C PRO A 29 -5.22 -3.61 -9.29
N LEU A 30 -5.41 -4.75 -8.62
CA LEU A 30 -4.33 -5.51 -8.00
C LEU A 30 -3.65 -6.38 -9.07
N VAL A 31 -2.35 -6.17 -9.24
CA VAL A 31 -1.49 -6.92 -10.15
C VAL A 31 -0.58 -7.81 -9.33
N LYS A 32 -0.62 -9.11 -9.59
CA LYS A 32 0.23 -10.10 -8.91
C LYS A 32 1.71 -9.82 -9.20
N LEU A 33 2.55 -9.96 -8.18
CA LEU A 33 3.99 -9.92 -8.32
C LEU A 33 4.53 -11.25 -8.85
N ASP A 34 5.59 -11.20 -9.66
CA ASP A 34 6.30 -12.40 -10.11
C ASP A 34 6.96 -13.13 -8.93
N ILE A 35 7.43 -12.37 -7.93
CA ILE A 35 8.05 -12.86 -6.71
C ILE A 35 7.41 -12.16 -5.52
N SER A 36 6.91 -12.93 -4.56
CA SER A 36 6.34 -12.38 -3.32
C SER A 36 7.42 -11.73 -2.45
N ILE A 37 7.10 -10.61 -1.80
CA ILE A 37 8.01 -9.88 -0.93
C ILE A 37 7.71 -10.26 0.53
N PRO A 38 8.65 -10.88 1.27
CA PRO A 38 8.44 -11.16 2.68
C PRO A 38 8.50 -9.86 3.49
N VAL A 39 7.50 -9.66 4.35
CA VAL A 39 7.45 -8.50 5.27
C VAL A 39 7.80 -8.99 6.66
N TYR A 40 8.71 -8.31 7.31
CA TYR A 40 9.12 -8.60 8.68
C TYR A 40 8.74 -7.45 9.60
N ASN A 41 8.23 -7.78 10.78
CA ASN A 41 8.05 -6.84 11.88
C ASN A 41 9.42 -6.43 12.45
N VAL A 42 9.45 -5.39 13.29
CA VAL A 42 10.69 -4.90 13.94
C VAL A 42 11.39 -5.98 14.78
N ASP A 43 10.63 -6.94 15.32
CA ASP A 43 11.15 -8.08 16.08
C ASP A 43 11.70 -9.22 15.19
N GLY A 44 11.68 -9.06 13.87
CA GLY A 44 12.17 -10.02 12.89
C GLY A 44 11.19 -11.15 12.56
N THR A 45 10.00 -11.17 13.16
CA THR A 45 8.94 -12.13 12.79
C THR A 45 8.30 -11.74 11.47
N LEU A 46 7.75 -12.72 10.73
CA LEU A 46 6.95 -12.42 9.55
C LEU A 46 5.71 -11.63 9.96
N ASN A 47 5.36 -10.65 9.13
CA ASN A 47 4.12 -9.91 9.28
C ASN A 47 2.92 -10.88 9.29
N ALA A 48 1.95 -10.64 10.18
CA ALA A 48 0.78 -11.52 10.31
C ALA A 48 -0.08 -11.60 9.04
N GLY A 49 -0.03 -10.54 8.21
CA GLY A 49 -0.67 -10.52 6.90
C GLY A 49 0.06 -11.33 5.82
N GLY A 50 1.22 -11.91 6.14
CA GLY A 50 2.03 -12.72 5.25
C GLY A 50 2.91 -11.89 4.31
N CYS A 51 3.34 -12.53 3.22
CA CYS A 51 4.11 -11.86 2.18
C CYS A 51 3.20 -10.95 1.34
N ILE A 52 3.77 -9.86 0.84
CA ILE A 52 3.15 -9.03 -0.19
C ILE A 52 3.18 -9.85 -1.49
N THR A 53 2.01 -9.97 -2.12
CA THR A 53 1.83 -10.76 -3.35
C THR A 53 1.31 -9.94 -4.52
N HIS A 54 0.80 -8.74 -4.24
CA HIS A 54 0.20 -7.86 -5.23
C HIS A 54 0.72 -6.43 -5.07
N LYS A 55 0.62 -5.67 -6.16
CA LYS A 55 0.81 -4.23 -6.19
C LYS A 55 -0.34 -3.58 -6.93
N CYS A 56 -0.58 -2.29 -6.71
CA CYS A 56 -1.48 -1.52 -7.56
C CYS A 56 -0.86 -0.16 -7.90
N SER A 57 -1.20 0.36 -9.09
CA SER A 57 -0.77 1.69 -9.51
C SER A 57 -1.96 2.61 -9.63
N PHE A 58 -1.89 3.77 -8.98
CA PHE A 58 -2.95 4.77 -8.95
C PHE A 58 -2.36 6.18 -8.89
N VAL A 59 -3.21 7.19 -9.03
CA VAL A 59 -2.81 8.60 -8.91
C VAL A 59 -3.21 9.09 -7.52
N VAL A 60 -2.25 9.62 -6.78
CA VAL A 60 -2.48 10.37 -5.54
C VAL A 60 -2.59 11.84 -5.89
N GLU A 61 -3.55 12.54 -5.26
CA GLU A 61 -3.71 13.98 -5.40
C GLU A 61 -3.72 14.62 -4.00
N TYR A 62 -2.87 15.62 -3.78
CA TYR A 62 -2.78 16.38 -2.53
C TYR A 62 -2.41 17.83 -2.82
N GLN A 63 -3.24 18.77 -2.37
CA GLN A 63 -3.03 20.23 -2.55
C GLN A 63 -2.66 20.64 -3.99
N GLY A 64 -3.31 20.02 -4.98
CA GLY A 64 -3.06 20.29 -6.40
C GLY A 64 -1.85 19.57 -6.99
N HIS A 65 -1.03 18.91 -6.18
CA HIS A 65 0.00 18.00 -6.65
C HIS A 65 -0.63 16.65 -7.01
N ARG A 66 -0.26 16.09 -8.17
CA ARG A 66 -0.74 14.80 -8.66
C ARG A 66 0.44 13.94 -9.04
N GLU A 67 0.48 12.73 -8.51
CA GLU A 67 1.57 11.80 -8.75
C GLU A 67 1.04 10.39 -8.98
N ARG A 68 1.56 9.71 -10.02
CA ARG A 68 1.27 8.29 -10.22
C ARG A 68 2.24 7.47 -9.38
N VAL A 69 1.68 6.71 -8.44
CA VAL A 69 2.44 5.86 -7.53
C VAL A 69 2.17 4.40 -7.85
N THR A 70 3.09 3.53 -7.43
CA THR A 70 2.87 2.09 -7.35
C THR A 70 3.02 1.69 -5.90
N ALA A 71 1.96 1.15 -5.33
CA ALA A 71 1.92 0.71 -3.94
C ALA A 71 1.96 -0.81 -3.87
N GLU A 72 2.67 -1.33 -2.88
CA GLU A 72 2.63 -2.72 -2.49
C GLU A 72 1.38 -3.00 -1.63
N ALA A 73 0.60 -4.01 -1.99
CA ALA A 73 -0.64 -4.33 -1.30
C ALA A 73 -0.36 -5.27 -0.13
N THR A 74 -0.68 -4.80 1.08
CA THR A 74 -0.44 -5.52 2.34
C THR A 74 -1.60 -5.31 3.32
N GLN A 75 -1.55 -5.92 4.50
CA GLN A 75 -2.51 -5.69 5.58
C GLN A 75 -1.99 -4.58 6.49
N LEU A 76 -2.55 -3.38 6.36
CA LEU A 76 -2.16 -2.20 7.15
C LEU A 76 -3.07 -1.99 8.38
N GLY A 77 -4.19 -2.71 8.45
CA GLY A 77 -5.09 -2.72 9.59
C GLY A 77 -5.96 -1.46 9.64
N LYS A 78 -5.49 -0.40 10.32
CA LYS A 78 -6.28 0.83 10.55
C LYS A 78 -6.00 1.96 9.56
N ILE A 79 -4.94 1.83 8.77
CA ILE A 79 -4.47 2.85 7.82
C ILE A 79 -4.64 2.27 6.43
N TYR A 80 -5.10 3.05 5.46
CA TYR A 80 -5.31 2.55 4.09
C TYR A 80 -4.13 2.81 3.15
N LEU A 81 -3.29 3.81 3.45
CA LEU A 81 -2.18 4.21 2.61
C LEU A 81 -1.01 4.70 3.47
N ILE A 82 0.19 4.19 3.20
CA ILE A 82 1.46 4.72 3.71
C ILE A 82 2.24 5.27 2.52
N LEU A 83 2.69 6.52 2.62
CA LEU A 83 3.58 7.18 1.67
C LEU A 83 4.98 7.25 2.29
N GLY A 84 5.92 6.50 1.70
CA GLY A 84 7.34 6.49 2.07
C GLY A 84 8.13 7.63 1.45
#